data_AF-A0A534KWF1-F1
#
_entry.id   AF-A0A534KWF1-F1
#
_cell.length_a   1.000
_cell.length_b   1.000
_cell.length_c   1.000
_cell.angle_alpha   90.00
_cell.angle_beta   90.00
_cell.angle_gamma   90.00
#
_symmetry.space_group_name_H-M   'P 1'
#
loop_
_entity.id
_entity.type
_entity.pdbx_description
1 polymer ?
#
loop_
_entity_poly.entity_id
_entity_poly.type
_entity_poly.pdbx_seq_one_letter_code
_entity_poly.pdbx_strand_id
1 'polypeptide(L)'
;FPFPAPVGVQRTYLVSHEEVETLPRFLGKPVGRVDYKHALHPDVVRALISLDRLGLLSDSRMIRIGNQMVSFRRALLAAFPEPSALVLPLQGATALTVEVEGMRDGHHIVRRGDVLMSQPDANRRRSTTAVNYLTAVGAAIGVAMLGDQTTPGPGVHPPETLDRERVFKEWSARELPMQWSERTVAA
;
A
#
# COMPACT_ATOMS: atom_id res chain seq x y z
N PHE A 1 11.61 -2.38 -9.17
CA PHE A 1 11.69 -1.11 -8.45
C PHE A 1 12.68 -1.24 -7.29
N PRO A 2 13.66 -0.31 -7.13
CA PRO A 2 14.65 -0.36 -6.06
C PRO A 2 14.09 0.24 -4.77
N PHE A 3 13.43 -0.58 -3.95
CA PHE A 3 12.99 -0.17 -2.61
C PHE A 3 14.20 -0.01 -1.67
N PRO A 4 14.10 0.78 -0.59
CA PRO A 4 15.17 0.93 0.38
C PRO A 4 15.57 -0.43 0.99
N ALA A 5 16.83 -0.55 1.41
CA ALA A 5 17.28 -1.71 2.18
C ALA A 5 16.46 -1.84 3.49
N PRO A 6 16.16 -3.05 3.96
CA PRO A 6 16.59 -4.35 3.44
C PRO A 6 15.69 -4.95 2.35
N VAL A 7 14.62 -4.25 1.90
CA VAL A 7 13.67 -4.78 0.91
C VAL A 7 14.32 -4.96 -0.46
N GLY A 8 15.12 -3.97 -0.89
CA GLY A 8 15.90 -4.03 -2.11
C GLY A 8 15.06 -4.05 -3.40
N VAL A 9 15.64 -4.55 -4.48
CA VAL A 9 15.00 -4.54 -5.80
C VAL A 9 13.90 -5.60 -5.87
N GLN A 10 12.67 -5.16 -6.14
CA GLN A 10 11.51 -6.05 -6.29
C GLN A 10 10.86 -5.88 -7.66
N ARG A 11 10.27 -6.95 -8.20
CA ARG A 11 9.38 -6.84 -9.37
C ARG A 11 8.04 -6.28 -8.91
N THR A 12 7.58 -5.23 -9.59
CA THR A 12 6.30 -4.59 -9.30
C THR A 12 5.34 -4.73 -10.48
N TYR A 13 4.05 -4.74 -10.18
CA TYR A 13 2.96 -4.85 -11.16
C TYR A 13 2.03 -3.66 -10.97
N LEU A 14 1.50 -3.13 -12.07
CA LEU A 14 0.46 -2.09 -12.03
C LEU A 14 -0.82 -2.71 -11.47
N VAL A 15 -1.37 -2.12 -10.42
CA VAL A 15 -2.60 -2.59 -9.77
C VAL A 15 -3.52 -1.40 -9.58
N SER A 16 -4.83 -1.62 -9.74
CA SER A 16 -5.84 -0.61 -9.42
C SER A 16 -5.73 -0.24 -7.94
N HIS A 17 -5.72 1.05 -7.63
CA HIS A 17 -5.70 1.57 -6.26
C HIS A 17 -6.40 2.92 -6.20
N GLU A 18 -6.99 3.24 -5.05
CA GLU A 18 -7.97 4.32 -4.88
C GLU A 18 -7.40 5.74 -5.06
N GLU A 19 -6.16 5.97 -4.66
CA GLU A 19 -5.49 7.28 -4.75
C GLU A 19 -5.17 7.68 -6.19
N VAL A 20 -5.13 6.72 -7.13
CA VAL A 20 -5.02 7.00 -8.57
C VAL A 20 -6.22 7.82 -9.05
N GLU A 21 -7.39 7.64 -8.43
CA GLU A 21 -8.61 8.38 -8.74
C GLU A 21 -8.73 9.69 -7.96
N THR A 22 -8.28 9.72 -6.69
CA THR A 22 -8.47 10.90 -5.84
C THR A 22 -7.40 11.96 -6.11
N LEU A 23 -6.12 11.61 -6.22
CA LEU A 23 -5.03 12.58 -6.32
C LEU A 23 -5.20 13.57 -7.48
N PRO A 24 -5.56 13.15 -8.72
CA PRO A 24 -5.76 14.10 -9.81
C PRO A 24 -6.91 15.08 -9.57
N ARG A 25 -7.88 14.73 -8.71
CA ARG A 25 -9.10 15.52 -8.45
C ARG A 25 -8.93 16.45 -7.26
N PHE A 26 -8.22 16.01 -6.21
CA PHE A 26 -8.23 16.68 -4.91
C PHE A 26 -6.88 17.29 -4.49
N LEU A 27 -5.78 16.98 -5.17
CA LEU A 27 -4.45 17.50 -4.80
C LEU A 27 -4.31 19.03 -5.00
N GLY A 28 -5.22 19.65 -5.76
CA GLY A 28 -5.20 21.10 -6.02
C GLY A 28 -4.06 21.57 -6.92
N LYS A 29 -3.45 20.66 -7.70
CA LYS A 29 -2.37 20.93 -8.65
C LYS A 29 -2.61 20.17 -9.95
N PRO A 30 -2.09 20.64 -11.10
CA PRO A 30 -2.10 19.85 -12.33
C PRO A 30 -1.32 18.55 -12.12
N VAL A 31 -1.98 17.42 -12.33
CA VAL A 31 -1.36 16.09 -12.25
C VAL A 31 -1.45 15.43 -13.62
N GLY A 32 -0.32 15.06 -14.20
CA GLY A 32 -0.27 14.43 -15.53
C GLY A 32 -0.57 12.94 -15.50
N ARG A 33 0.11 12.18 -14.62
CA ARG A 33 -0.06 10.74 -14.46
C ARG A 33 0.08 10.35 -13.01
N VAL A 34 -0.82 9.47 -12.55
CA VAL A 34 -0.69 8.76 -11.29
C VAL A 34 -0.72 7.27 -11.60
N ASP A 35 0.19 6.50 -11.01
CA ASP A 35 0.16 5.05 -11.06
C ASP A 35 0.44 4.47 -9.68
N TYR A 36 -0.14 3.30 -9.42
CA TYR A 36 0.14 2.52 -8.23
C TYR A 36 0.70 1.16 -8.65
N LYS A 37 1.84 0.79 -8.06
CA LYS A 37 2.48 -0.49 -8.36
C LYS A 37 2.74 -1.26 -7.07
N HIS A 38 2.40 -2.55 -7.08
CA HIS A 38 2.60 -3.44 -5.93
C HIS A 38 3.68 -4.48 -6.22
N ALA A 39 4.52 -4.77 -5.22
CA ALA A 39 5.49 -5.86 -5.31
C ALA A 39 4.78 -7.19 -5.02
N LEU A 40 4.77 -8.10 -6.00
CA LEU A 40 4.15 -9.41 -5.88
C LEU A 40 5.14 -10.48 -6.32
N HIS A 41 5.14 -11.63 -5.64
CA HIS A 41 6.01 -12.73 -6.03
C HIS A 41 5.64 -13.20 -7.45
N PRO A 42 6.58 -13.24 -8.41
CA PRO A 42 6.25 -13.52 -9.81
C PRO A 42 5.54 -14.86 -10.01
N ASP A 43 5.87 -15.86 -9.20
CA ASP A 43 5.27 -17.19 -9.32
C ASP A 43 3.80 -17.20 -8.87
N VAL A 44 3.47 -16.41 -7.86
CA VAL A 44 2.07 -16.24 -7.41
C VAL A 44 1.26 -15.55 -8.51
N VAL A 45 1.82 -14.50 -9.11
CA VAL A 45 1.17 -13.80 -10.23
C VAL A 45 0.94 -14.74 -11.41
N ARG A 46 1.96 -15.52 -11.81
CA ARG A 46 1.83 -16.49 -12.91
C ARG A 46 0.79 -17.56 -12.61
N ALA A 47 0.77 -18.10 -11.39
CA ALA A 47 -0.20 -19.11 -10.98
C ALA A 47 -1.63 -18.57 -11.03
N LEU A 48 -1.89 -17.41 -10.43
CA LEU A 48 -3.23 -16.82 -10.39
C LEU A 48 -3.74 -16.44 -11.79
N ILE A 49 -2.90 -15.87 -12.65
CA ILE A 49 -3.26 -15.56 -14.05
C ILE A 49 -3.59 -16.86 -14.82
N SER A 50 -2.84 -17.93 -14.61
CA SER A 50 -3.10 -19.20 -15.30
C SER A 50 -4.41 -19.83 -14.84
N LEU A 51 -4.69 -19.84 -13.54
CA LEU A 51 -5.95 -20.34 -12.98
C LEU A 51 -7.15 -19.51 -13.46
N ASP A 52 -7.00 -18.19 -13.53
CA ASP A 52 -8.03 -17.28 -14.03
C ASP A 52 -8.35 -17.54 -15.52
N ARG A 53 -7.32 -17.65 -16.37
CA ARG A 53 -7.47 -17.95 -17.81
C ARG A 53 -8.14 -19.29 -18.10
N LEU A 54 -7.98 -20.26 -17.20
CA LEU A 54 -8.67 -21.56 -17.26
C LEU A 54 -10.11 -21.50 -16.73
N GLY A 55 -10.57 -20.33 -16.28
CA GLY A 55 -11.89 -20.12 -15.68
C GLY A 55 -12.06 -20.80 -14.33
N LEU A 56 -10.95 -21.13 -13.65
CA LEU A 56 -10.98 -21.82 -12.35
C LEU A 56 -11.25 -20.87 -11.18
N LEU A 57 -10.89 -19.59 -11.32
CA LEU A 57 -11.13 -18.58 -10.30
C LEU A 57 -12.51 -17.90 -10.40
N SER A 58 -13.35 -18.28 -11.36
CA SER A 58 -14.72 -17.74 -11.48
C SER A 58 -15.56 -18.09 -10.24
N ASP A 59 -16.33 -17.13 -9.74
CA ASP A 59 -17.24 -17.35 -8.60
C ASP A 59 -18.30 -18.41 -8.86
N SER A 60 -18.68 -18.60 -10.13
CA SER A 60 -19.64 -19.62 -10.57
C SER A 60 -19.01 -21.02 -10.74
N ARG A 61 -17.68 -21.13 -10.70
CA ARG A 61 -16.99 -22.39 -10.96
C ARG A 61 -17.02 -23.29 -9.72
N MET A 62 -17.83 -24.34 -9.82
CA MET A 62 -17.92 -25.40 -8.83
C MET A 62 -17.17 -26.65 -9.30
N ILE A 63 -16.50 -27.33 -8.38
CA ILE A 63 -15.83 -28.62 -8.57
C ILE A 63 -16.47 -29.67 -7.65
N ARG A 64 -16.47 -30.93 -8.08
CA ARG A 64 -17.00 -32.05 -7.29
C ARG A 64 -15.87 -32.75 -6.57
N ILE A 65 -15.96 -32.84 -5.24
CA ILE A 65 -15.03 -33.59 -4.38
C ILE A 65 -15.88 -34.58 -3.57
N GLY A 66 -15.78 -35.86 -3.90
CA GLY A 66 -16.70 -36.88 -3.39
C GLY A 66 -18.15 -36.56 -3.76
N ASN A 67 -19.03 -36.49 -2.74
CA ASN A 67 -20.45 -36.18 -2.90
C ASN A 67 -20.79 -34.69 -2.72
N GLN A 68 -19.79 -33.80 -2.66
CA GLN A 68 -19.98 -32.38 -2.41
C GLN A 68 -19.56 -31.52 -3.62
N MET A 69 -20.28 -30.42 -3.84
CA MET A 69 -19.90 -29.37 -4.77
C MET A 69 -19.22 -28.24 -3.99
N VAL A 70 -18.02 -27.86 -4.39
CA VAL A 70 -17.19 -26.84 -3.72
C VAL A 70 -16.74 -25.80 -4.73
N SER A 71 -16.74 -24.52 -4.36
CA SER A 71 -16.12 -23.47 -5.18
C SER A 71 -14.61 -23.66 -5.23
N PHE A 72 -14.03 -23.78 -6.43
CA PHE A 72 -12.58 -23.94 -6.57
C PHE A 72 -11.82 -22.76 -5.95
N ARG A 73 -12.29 -21.53 -6.21
CA ARG A 73 -11.71 -20.30 -5.63
C ARG A 73 -11.69 -20.36 -4.11
N ARG A 74 -12.80 -20.74 -3.47
CA ARG A 74 -12.88 -20.83 -2.01
C ARG A 74 -11.98 -21.94 -1.45
N ALA A 75 -11.93 -23.09 -2.12
CA ALA A 75 -11.03 -24.18 -1.72
C ALA A 75 -9.55 -23.78 -1.82
N LEU A 76 -9.16 -23.08 -2.89
CA LEU A 76 -7.81 -22.54 -3.05
C LEU A 76 -7.47 -21.55 -1.92
N LEU A 77 -8.38 -20.62 -1.61
CA LEU A 77 -8.18 -19.65 -0.51
C LEU A 77 -8.04 -20.35 0.84
N ALA A 78 -8.84 -21.39 1.10
CA ALA A 78 -8.80 -22.18 2.33
C ALA A 78 -7.54 -23.06 2.46
N ALA A 79 -6.79 -23.28 1.37
CA ALA A 79 -5.53 -24.01 1.41
C ALA A 79 -4.36 -23.17 1.95
N PHE A 80 -4.51 -21.85 2.02
CA PHE A 80 -3.52 -20.96 2.63
C PHE A 80 -3.65 -20.94 4.15
N PRO A 81 -2.56 -20.75 4.89
CA PRO A 81 -2.62 -20.61 6.35
C PRO A 81 -3.45 -19.38 6.72
N GLU A 82 -4.13 -19.47 7.87
CA GLU A 82 -4.84 -18.33 8.46
C GLU A 82 -3.88 -17.13 8.62
N PRO A 83 -4.24 -15.92 8.13
CA PRO A 83 -3.34 -14.77 8.15
C PRO A 83 -2.79 -14.42 9.54
N SER A 84 -3.58 -14.64 10.60
CA SER A 84 -3.16 -14.40 11.98
C SER A 84 -2.02 -15.33 12.43
N ALA A 85 -1.97 -16.56 11.92
CA ALA A 85 -0.92 -17.52 12.23
C ALA A 85 0.45 -17.09 11.65
N LEU A 86 0.45 -16.18 10.67
CA LEU A 86 1.67 -15.65 10.05
C LEU A 86 2.30 -14.51 10.85
N VAL A 87 1.58 -13.86 11.76
CA VAL A 87 2.02 -12.61 12.41
C VAL A 87 3.33 -12.76 13.20
N LEU A 88 3.49 -13.85 13.95
CA LEU A 88 4.68 -14.11 14.77
C LEU A 88 5.90 -14.61 13.98
N PRO A 89 5.77 -15.61 13.08
CA PRO A 89 6.93 -16.12 12.35
C PRO A 89 7.43 -15.18 11.25
N LEU A 90 6.61 -14.22 10.79
CA LEU A 90 6.93 -13.38 9.65
C LEU A 90 8.17 -12.49 9.90
N GLN A 91 9.15 -12.62 9.01
CA GLN A 91 10.39 -11.85 9.02
C GLN A 91 10.45 -10.88 7.84
N GLY A 92 11.49 -10.05 7.83
CA GLY A 92 11.75 -9.07 6.77
C GLY A 92 11.14 -7.70 7.08
N ALA A 93 10.94 -6.90 6.03
CA ALA A 93 10.45 -5.54 6.14
C ALA A 93 9.45 -5.21 5.03
N THR A 94 8.55 -4.28 5.32
CA THR A 94 7.65 -3.65 4.37
C THR A 94 8.19 -2.25 4.06
N ALA A 95 8.19 -1.88 2.79
CA ALA A 95 8.50 -0.53 2.34
C ALA A 95 7.32 0.04 1.53
N LEU A 96 7.00 1.31 1.74
CA LEU A 96 6.16 2.10 0.85
C LEU A 96 7.00 3.23 0.29
N THR A 97 6.89 3.46 -1.01
CA THR A 97 7.64 4.51 -1.70
C THR A 97 6.68 5.34 -2.54
N VAL A 98 6.80 6.65 -2.46
CA VAL A 98 6.13 7.60 -3.36
C VAL A 98 7.21 8.37 -4.13
N GLU A 99 7.14 8.36 -5.45
CA GLU A 99 7.96 9.20 -6.32
C GLU A 99 7.05 10.27 -6.95
N VAL A 100 7.44 11.54 -6.83
CA VAL A 100 6.77 12.69 -7.42
C VAL A 100 7.73 13.37 -8.38
N GLU A 101 7.36 13.38 -9.65
CA GLU A 101 8.09 14.04 -10.73
C GLU A 101 7.39 15.34 -11.12
N GLY A 102 8.16 16.42 -11.30
CA GLY A 102 7.61 17.70 -11.70
C GLY A 102 8.65 18.81 -11.84
N MET A 103 8.17 20.04 -12.05
CA MET A 103 9.02 21.22 -12.19
C MET A 103 9.10 22.00 -10.87
N ARG A 104 10.31 22.42 -10.48
CA ARG A 104 10.54 23.37 -9.40
C ARG A 104 11.64 24.33 -9.82
N ASP A 105 11.36 25.63 -9.75
CA ASP A 105 12.31 26.70 -10.09
C ASP A 105 12.99 26.51 -11.47
N GLY A 106 12.22 26.07 -12.47
CA GLY A 106 12.71 25.81 -13.84
C GLY A 106 13.48 24.50 -14.03
N HIS A 107 13.63 23.69 -12.99
CA HIS A 107 14.35 22.41 -13.04
C HIS A 107 13.37 21.24 -13.00
N HIS A 108 13.64 20.22 -13.79
CA HIS A 108 12.88 18.97 -13.77
C HIS A 108 13.41 18.07 -12.65
N ILE A 109 12.56 17.74 -11.67
CA ILE A 109 12.95 17.09 -10.42
C ILE A 109 12.08 15.86 -10.15
N VAL A 110 12.70 14.80 -9.66
CA VAL A 110 12.03 13.67 -9.03
C VAL A 110 12.36 13.67 -7.54
N ARG A 111 11.33 13.82 -6.71
CA ARG A 111 11.43 13.68 -5.26
C ARG A 111 10.82 12.36 -4.84
N ARG A 112 11.49 11.66 -3.93
CA ARG A 112 11.07 10.36 -3.43
C ARG A 112 10.95 10.38 -1.91
N GLY A 113 9.85 9.84 -1.40
CA GLY A 113 9.63 9.57 0.02
C GLY A 113 9.51 8.06 0.25
N ASP A 114 10.19 7.55 1.26
CA ASP A 114 10.19 6.13 1.63
C ASP A 114 9.79 5.96 3.11
N VAL A 115 8.89 5.03 3.37
CA VAL A 115 8.57 4.52 4.70
C VAL A 115 9.01 3.07 4.77
N LEU A 116 9.71 2.70 5.84
CA LEU A 116 10.17 1.34 6.07
C LEU A 116 9.76 0.86 7.46
N MET A 117 9.23 -0.35 7.56
CA MET A 117 8.93 -0.98 8.84
C MET A 117 9.26 -2.47 8.80
N SER A 118 10.01 -2.94 9.81
CA SER A 118 10.31 -4.36 9.95
C SER A 118 9.13 -5.12 10.57
N GLN A 119 8.97 -6.39 10.19
CA GLN A 119 7.93 -7.24 10.78
C GLN A 119 8.13 -7.43 12.30
N PRO A 120 9.36 -7.64 12.81
CA PRO A 120 9.60 -7.71 14.25
C PRO A 120 9.26 -6.43 15.01
N ASP A 121 9.46 -5.24 14.42
CA ASP A 121 9.08 -3.98 15.07
C ASP A 121 7.55 -3.82 15.15
N ALA A 122 6.83 -4.13 14.07
CA ALA A 122 5.36 -4.11 14.08
C ALA A 122 4.78 -5.08 15.10
N ASN A 123 5.36 -6.29 15.18
CA ASN A 123 4.97 -7.30 16.14
C ASN A 123 5.24 -6.83 17.59
N ARG A 124 6.43 -6.29 17.87
CA ARG A 124 6.78 -5.75 19.19
C ARG A 124 5.85 -4.62 19.62
N ARG A 125 5.48 -3.75 18.70
CA ARG A 125 4.62 -2.59 19.00
C ARG A 125 3.18 -3.01 19.27
N ARG A 126 2.56 -3.86 18.43
CA ARG A 126 1.11 -4.15 18.49
C ARG A 126 0.71 -5.57 18.06
N SER A 127 1.61 -6.55 18.16
CA SER A 127 1.37 -7.96 17.80
C SER A 127 0.68 -8.11 16.43
N THR A 128 1.20 -7.39 15.44
CA THR A 128 0.64 -7.31 14.09
C THR A 128 1.74 -7.27 13.03
N THR A 129 1.37 -7.29 11.76
CA THR A 129 2.31 -7.16 10.63
C THR A 129 2.62 -5.69 10.33
N ALA A 130 3.74 -5.44 9.66
CA ALA A 130 4.13 -4.08 9.25
C ALA A 130 3.07 -3.41 8.35
N VAL A 131 2.46 -4.16 7.43
CA VAL A 131 1.36 -3.66 6.57
C VAL A 131 0.16 -3.21 7.42
N ASN A 132 -0.28 -4.05 8.35
CA ASN A 132 -1.42 -3.74 9.20
C ASN A 132 -1.12 -2.56 10.15
N TYR A 133 0.10 -2.51 10.70
CA TYR A 133 0.51 -1.41 11.56
C TYR A 133 0.49 -0.07 10.81
N LEU A 134 1.10 0.01 9.64
CA LEU A 134 1.15 1.24 8.84
C LEU A 134 -0.24 1.68 8.38
N THR A 135 -1.09 0.71 8.00
CA THR A 135 -2.50 0.98 7.67
C THR A 135 -3.25 1.56 8.87
N ALA A 136 -3.09 0.96 10.05
CA ALA A 136 -3.72 1.44 11.28
C ALA A 136 -3.20 2.82 11.71
N VAL A 137 -1.94 3.13 11.43
CA VAL A 137 -1.39 4.48 11.66
C VAL A 137 -2.09 5.51 10.80
N GLY A 138 -2.27 5.27 9.50
CA GLY A 138 -3.02 6.17 8.62
C GLY A 138 -4.45 6.41 9.13
N ALA A 139 -5.15 5.34 9.52
CA ALA A 139 -6.48 5.45 10.13
C ALA A 139 -6.48 6.26 11.43
N ALA A 140 -5.52 6.01 12.32
CA ALA A 140 -5.40 6.72 13.59
C ALA A 140 -5.10 8.22 13.39
N ILE A 141 -4.28 8.58 12.39
CA ILE A 141 -4.04 9.98 12.02
C ILE A 141 -5.35 10.61 11.54
N GLY A 142 -6.07 9.95 10.62
CA GLY A 142 -7.37 10.44 10.14
C GLY A 142 -8.37 10.69 11.27
N VAL A 143 -8.48 9.76 12.23
CA VAL A 143 -9.33 9.91 13.42
C VAL A 143 -8.88 11.10 14.28
N ALA A 144 -7.58 11.26 14.52
CA ALA A 144 -7.05 12.39 15.27
C ALA A 144 -7.33 13.73 14.58
N MET A 145 -7.32 13.75 13.24
CA MET A 145 -7.64 14.95 12.46
C MET A 145 -9.12 15.33 12.51
N LEU A 146 -10.01 14.34 12.57
CA LEU A 146 -11.45 14.59 12.74
C LEU A 146 -11.81 15.06 14.16
N GLY A 147 -11.01 14.69 15.16
CA GLY A 147 -11.31 14.93 16.57
C GLY A 147 -11.34 16.40 17.01
N ASP A 148 -10.66 17.30 16.29
CA ASP A 148 -10.64 18.73 16.63
C ASP A 148 -11.68 19.57 15.88
N GLN A 149 -12.48 18.94 15.01
CA GLN A 149 -13.56 19.55 14.20
C GLN A 149 -13.13 20.75 13.35
N THR A 150 -11.83 20.96 13.12
CA THR A 150 -11.36 22.13 12.34
C THR A 150 -11.24 21.82 10.87
N THR A 151 -10.65 20.68 10.50
CA THR A 151 -10.40 20.29 9.10
C THR A 151 -10.18 18.77 9.01
N PRO A 152 -10.85 18.08 8.07
CA PRO A 152 -11.71 18.62 7.03
C PRO A 152 -13.10 18.99 7.58
N GLY A 153 -13.73 20.01 6.99
CA GLY A 153 -15.11 20.40 7.33
C GLY A 153 -16.14 19.33 6.92
N PRO A 154 -17.45 19.59 7.07
CA PRO A 154 -18.49 18.66 6.64
C PRO A 154 -18.31 18.20 5.18
N GLY A 155 -18.42 16.90 4.91
CA GLY A 155 -18.33 16.35 3.55
C GLY A 155 -17.57 15.03 3.48
N VAL A 156 -17.27 14.60 2.25
CA VAL A 156 -16.44 13.42 1.96
C VAL A 156 -15.10 13.90 1.45
N HIS A 157 -14.04 13.52 2.15
CA HIS A 157 -12.71 14.10 1.98
C HIS A 157 -11.65 12.99 1.87
N PRO A 158 -10.86 12.96 0.80
CA PRO A 158 -9.73 12.04 0.70
C PRO A 158 -8.50 12.58 1.44
N PRO A 159 -7.48 11.75 1.73
CA PRO A 159 -6.34 12.13 2.56
C PRO A 159 -5.55 13.35 2.09
N GLU A 160 -5.47 13.62 0.79
CA GLU A 160 -4.75 14.76 0.22
C GLU A 160 -5.42 16.13 0.47
N THR A 161 -6.65 16.14 0.97
CA THR A 161 -7.33 17.37 1.41
C THR A 161 -7.05 17.72 2.87
N LEU A 162 -6.42 16.81 3.61
CA LEU A 162 -6.07 16.99 5.00
C LEU A 162 -4.90 17.98 5.14
N ASP A 163 -4.87 18.73 6.24
CA ASP A 163 -3.73 19.58 6.58
C ASP A 163 -2.45 18.74 6.71
N ARG A 164 -1.55 18.88 5.73
CA ARG A 164 -0.28 18.16 5.65
C ARG A 164 0.58 18.31 6.90
N GLU A 165 0.61 19.49 7.52
CA GLU A 165 1.51 19.79 8.64
C GLU A 165 1.02 19.08 9.90
N ARG A 166 -0.31 19.01 10.07
CA ARG A 166 -0.94 18.19 11.10
C ARG A 166 -0.71 16.70 10.88
N VAL A 167 -0.86 16.21 9.63
CA VAL A 167 -0.56 14.81 9.28
C VAL A 167 0.89 14.47 9.66
N PHE A 168 1.86 15.31 9.27
CA PHE A 168 3.26 15.06 9.58
C PHE A 168 3.57 15.16 11.07
N LYS A 169 2.93 16.08 11.81
CA LYS A 169 3.06 16.15 13.27
C LYS A 169 2.59 14.85 13.94
N GLU A 170 1.41 14.35 13.54
CA GLU A 170 0.88 13.08 14.05
C GLU A 170 1.77 11.90 13.65
N TRP A 171 2.26 11.86 12.41
CA TRP A 171 3.22 10.85 11.95
C TRP A 171 4.49 10.84 12.80
N SER A 172 5.11 12.01 13.00
CA SER A 172 6.35 12.16 13.78
C SER A 172 6.17 11.72 15.23
N ALA A 173 5.01 11.96 15.84
CA ALA A 173 4.70 11.52 17.21
C ALA A 173 4.68 9.98 17.37
N ARG A 174 4.62 9.22 16.28
CA ARG A 174 4.63 7.74 16.29
C ARG A 174 6.02 7.14 16.07
N GLU A 175 7.04 7.99 15.91
CA GLU A 175 8.45 7.62 15.75
C GLU A 175 8.67 6.63 14.59
N LEU A 176 7.96 6.84 13.48
CA LEU A 176 8.11 6.04 12.27
C LEU A 176 9.12 6.70 11.32
N PRO A 177 10.15 5.95 10.87
CA PRO A 177 11.15 6.50 9.98
C PRO A 177 10.55 6.79 8.61
N MET A 178 10.87 7.98 8.09
CA MET A 178 10.59 8.37 6.72
C MET A 178 11.85 8.98 6.13
N GLN A 179 12.24 8.52 4.95
CA GLN A 179 13.43 8.97 4.25
C GLN A 179 13.02 9.75 3.01
N TRP A 180 13.77 10.82 2.72
CA TRP A 180 13.55 11.63 1.52
C TRP A 180 14.80 11.62 0.67
N SER A 181 14.62 11.55 -0.64
CA SER A 181 15.69 11.78 -1.61
C SER A 181 15.15 12.60 -2.77
N GLU A 182 16.07 13.23 -3.49
CA GLU A 182 15.76 14.07 -4.63
C GLU A 182 16.83 13.93 -5.71
N ARG A 183 16.40 13.95 -6.98
CA ARG A 183 17.29 13.97 -8.13
C ARG A 183 16.75 14.90 -9.21
N THR A 184 17.65 15.59 -9.91
CA THR A 184 17.31 16.32 -11.13
C THR A 184 17.27 15.34 -12.30
N VAL A 185 16.26 15.47 -13.15
CA VAL A 185 16.16 14.73 -14.41
C VAL A 185 16.80 15.58 -15.49
N ALA A 186 17.85 15.06 -16.14
CA ALA A 186 18.43 15.74 -17.29
C ALA A 186 17.37 15.85 -18.41
N ALA A 187 17.34 17.02 -19.04
CA ALA A 187 16.43 17.31 -20.15
C ALA A 187 16.67 16.40 -21.36
#